data_AF-A0AA86R6M7-F1
#
_entry.id   AF-A0AA86R6M7-F1
#
_cell.length_a   1.000
_cell.length_b   1.000
_cell.length_c   1.000
_cell.angle_alpha   90.00
_cell.angle_beta   90.00
_cell.angle_gamma   90.00
#
_symmetry.space_group_name_H-M   'P 1'
#
loop_
_entity.id
_entity.type
_entity.pdbx_description
1 polymer ?
#
loop_
_entity_poly.entity_id
_entity_poly.type
_entity_poly.pdbx_seq_one_letter_code
_entity_poly.pdbx_strand_id
1 'polypeptide(L)'
;MVAEEKFEPELYQKKLCSELEHIIQNYAEDHANMKITKIQSNLMIIVQSFYKRNLISKDHCGIFQQKIKSLKKIENIEDILKQNEQNLPSKNSPREAKA
;
A
#
# COMPACT_ATOMS: atom_id res chain seq x y z
N MET A 1 37.68 20.04 20.21
CA MET A 1 36.32 20.15 20.79
C MET A 1 35.39 19.47 19.81
N VAL A 2 34.87 18.28 20.15
CA VAL A 2 33.84 17.63 19.34
C VAL A 2 32.56 18.40 19.64
N ALA A 3 31.93 18.96 18.61
CA ALA A 3 30.60 19.55 18.79
C ALA A 3 29.69 18.43 19.29
N GLU A 4 29.23 18.51 20.53
CA GLU A 4 28.16 17.64 21.02
C GLU A 4 26.94 17.94 20.16
N GLU A 5 26.64 17.03 19.25
CA GLU A 5 25.41 17.05 18.47
C GLU A 5 24.25 17.03 19.48
N LYS A 6 23.59 18.18 19.67
CA LYS A 6 22.41 18.27 20.51
C LYS A 6 21.36 17.37 19.88
N PHE A 7 21.00 16.30 20.59
CA PHE A 7 19.90 15.44 20.17
C PHE A 7 18.60 16.25 20.20
N GLU A 8 18.01 16.49 19.03
CA GLU A 8 16.72 17.15 18.86
C GLU A 8 15.62 16.10 18.63
N PRO A 9 14.82 15.76 19.66
CA PRO A 9 13.83 14.69 19.57
C PRO A 9 12.77 14.92 18.50
N GLU A 10 12.38 16.18 18.29
CA GLU A 10 11.39 16.58 17.28
C GLU A 10 11.93 16.36 15.86
N LEU A 11 13.19 16.71 15.62
CA LEU A 11 13.86 16.50 14.34
C LEU A 11 13.98 15.00 14.03
N TYR A 12 14.32 14.20 15.04
CA TYR A 12 14.39 12.75 14.94
C TYR A 12 13.03 12.11 14.64
N GLN A 13 11.97 12.54 15.34
CA GLN A 13 10.62 12.03 15.12
C GLN A 13 10.09 12.42 13.74
N LYS A 14 10.37 13.63 13.25
CA LYS A 14 10.04 14.07 11.89
C LYS A 14 10.72 13.19 10.84
N LYS A 15 12.00 12.89 11.03
CA LYS A 15 12.75 11.99 10.14
C LYS A 15 12.13 10.59 10.13
N LEU A 16 11.82 10.02 11.29
CA LEU A 16 11.17 8.71 11.40
C LEU A 16 9.80 8.66 10.70
N CYS A 17 9.01 9.73 10.79
CA CYS A 17 7.73 9.80 10.07
C CYS A 17 7.94 9.78 8.55
N SER A 18 8.93 10.53 8.04
CA SER A 18 9.27 10.53 6.62
C SER A 18 9.74 9.14 6.14
N GLU A 19 10.61 8.47 6.89
CA GLU A 19 11.08 7.11 6.57
C GLU A 19 9.92 6.11 6.58
N LEU A 20 9.03 6.19 7.57
CA LEU A 20 7.85 5.32 7.66
C LEU A 20 6.88 5.54 6.51
N GLU A 21 6.75 6.78 6.04
CA GLU A 21 5.95 7.12 4.86
C GLU A 21 6.50 6.48 3.58
N HIS A 22 7.82 6.54 3.38
CA HIS A 22 8.49 5.86 2.27
C HIS A 22 8.35 4.34 2.34
N ILE A 23 8.50 3.74 3.53
CA ILE A 23 8.31 2.30 3.72
C ILE A 23 6.89 1.89 3.31
N ILE A 24 5.87 2.65 3.72
CA ILE A 24 4.47 2.36 3.37
C ILE A 24 4.25 2.41 1.86
N GLN A 25 4.81 3.41 1.18
CA GLN A 25 4.69 3.56 -0.28
C GLN A 25 5.39 2.42 -1.02
N ASN A 26 6.68 2.22 -0.77
CA ASN A 26 7.47 1.20 -1.45
C ASN A 26 6.90 -0.20 -1.22
N TYR A 27 6.49 -0.51 0.02
CA TYR A 27 5.90 -1.81 0.33
C TYR A 27 4.56 -2.03 -0.41
N ALA A 28 3.76 -0.99 -0.61
CA ALA A 28 2.53 -1.11 -1.39
C ALA A 28 2.81 -1.34 -2.88
N GLU A 29 3.84 -0.69 -3.43
CA GLU A 29 4.27 -0.82 -4.83
C GLU A 29 4.93 -2.19 -5.10
N ASP A 30 5.93 -2.57 -4.31
CA ASP A 30 6.66 -3.85 -4.42
C ASP A 30 5.74 -5.07 -4.29
N HIS A 31 4.63 -4.90 -3.57
CA HIS A 31 3.65 -5.93 -3.33
C HIS A 31 2.32 -5.67 -4.03
N ALA A 32 2.28 -4.88 -5.11
CA ALA A 32 1.06 -4.60 -5.86
C ALA A 32 0.26 -5.84 -6.30
N ASN A 33 0.96 -6.97 -6.52
CA ASN A 33 0.37 -8.27 -6.88
C ASN A 33 -0.19 -9.06 -5.67
N MET A 34 0.04 -8.60 -4.44
CA MET A 34 -0.52 -9.23 -3.23
C MET A 34 -1.93 -8.71 -2.96
N LYS A 35 -2.72 -9.52 -2.24
CA LYS A 35 -4.04 -9.08 -1.75
C LYS A 35 -3.86 -7.81 -0.90
N ILE A 36 -4.58 -6.75 -1.26
CA ILE A 36 -4.54 -5.46 -0.57
C ILE A 36 -4.75 -5.59 0.95
N THR A 37 -5.60 -6.51 1.39
CA THR A 37 -5.84 -6.80 2.81
C THR A 37 -4.60 -7.31 3.55
N LYS A 38 -3.74 -8.08 2.86
CA LYS A 38 -2.47 -8.58 3.40
C LYS A 38 -1.43 -7.46 3.46
N ILE A 39 -1.36 -6.62 2.42
CA ILE A 39 -0.51 -5.41 2.42
C ILE A 39 -0.88 -4.51 3.60
N GLN A 40 -2.17 -4.20 3.73
CA GLN A 40 -2.70 -3.38 4.82
C GLN A 40 -2.37 -3.96 6.20
N SER A 41 -2.55 -5.27 6.38
CA SER A 41 -2.24 -5.94 7.66
C SER A 41 -0.76 -5.85 8.01
N ASN A 42 0.13 -6.11 7.04
CA ASN A 42 1.59 -6.04 7.24
C ASN A 42 2.04 -4.61 7.59
N LEU A 43 1.53 -3.61 6.86
CA LEU A 43 1.82 -2.20 7.15
C LEU A 43 1.29 -1.77 8.51
N MET A 44 0.12 -2.26 8.92
CA MET A 44 -0.46 -1.98 10.24
C MET A 44 0.45 -2.45 11.37
N ILE A 45 1.09 -3.62 11.21
CA ILE A 45 2.04 -4.19 12.18
C ILE A 45 3.28 -3.30 12.31
N ILE A 46 3.80 -2.77 11.19
CA ILE A 46 4.96 -1.88 11.19
C ILE A 46 4.65 -0.60 11.95
N VAL A 47 3.57 0.09 11.60
CA VAL A 47 3.14 1.34 12.27
C VAL A 47 2.89 1.12 13.76
N GLN A 48 2.23 0.02 14.12
CA GLN A 48 1.99 -0.35 15.52
C GLN A 48 3.29 -0.61 16.29
N SER A 49 4.30 -1.19 15.65
CA SER A 49 5.61 -1.45 16.26
C SER A 49 6.37 -0.15 16.55
N PHE A 50 6.30 0.84 15.64
CA PHE A 50 6.89 2.17 15.86
C PHE A 50 6.19 2.90 17.02
N TYR A 51 4.86 2.83 17.07
CA TYR A 51 4.09 3.42 18.16
C TYR A 51 4.40 2.78 19.52
N LYS A 52 4.42 1.44 19.61
CA LYS A 52 4.74 0.71 20.85
C LYS A 52 6.15 0.99 21.39
N ARG A 53 7.08 1.37 20.51
CA ARG A 53 8.45 1.76 20.85
C ARG A 53 8.60 3.25 21.16
N ASN A 54 7.49 4.02 21.20
CA ASN A 54 7.47 5.47 21.38
C ASN A 54 8.29 6.24 20.32
N LEU A 55 8.48 5.66 19.13
CA LEU A 55 9.20 6.29 18.02
C LEU A 55 8.34 7.32 17.29
N ILE A 56 7.02 7.11 17.28
CA ILE A 56 6.02 8.02 16.72
C ILE A 56 4.94 8.28 17.77
N SER A 57 4.29 9.45 17.72
CA SER A 57 3.19 9.76 18.62
C SER A 57 1.90 8.99 18.27
N LYS A 58 0.93 9.04 19.18
CA LYS A 58 -0.42 8.47 18.96
C LYS A 58 -1.11 9.10 17.75
N ASP A 59 -0.92 10.40 17.53
CA ASP A 59 -1.51 11.13 16.41
C ASP A 59 -0.91 10.65 15.08
N HIS A 60 0.42 10.54 15.02
CA HIS A 60 1.11 9.99 13.84
C HIS A 60 0.65 8.56 13.53
N CYS A 61 0.52 7.71 14.55
CA CYS A 61 -0.01 6.35 14.39
C CYS A 61 -1.41 6.36 13.75
N GLY A 62 -2.31 7.24 14.21
CA GLY A 62 -3.64 7.40 13.64
C GLY A 62 -3.61 7.81 12.16
N ILE A 63 -2.76 8.77 11.79
CA ILE A 63 -2.58 9.22 10.41
C ILE A 63 -2.13 8.07 9.50
N PHE A 64 -1.10 7.32 9.91
CA PHE A 64 -0.62 6.19 9.11
C PHE A 64 -1.64 5.06 9.02
N GLN A 65 -2.40 4.77 10.07
CA GLN A 65 -3.48 3.79 10.03
C GLN A 65 -4.58 4.17 9.03
N GLN A 66 -4.96 5.45 8.98
CA GLN A 66 -5.91 5.94 7.98
C GLN A 66 -5.33 5.81 6.57
N LYS A 67 -4.06 6.20 6.38
CA LYS A 67 -3.37 6.09 5.08
C LYS A 67 -3.34 4.64 4.58
N ILE A 68 -2.99 3.69 5.45
CA ILE A 68 -2.99 2.25 5.14
C ILE A 68 -4.39 1.77 4.77
N LYS A 69 -5.42 2.13 5.55
CA LYS A 69 -6.81 1.75 5.23
C LYS A 69 -7.30 2.35 3.92
N SER A 70 -6.78 3.52 3.54
CA SER A 70 -7.12 4.19 2.28
C SER A 70 -6.45 3.58 1.05
N LEU A 71 -5.46 2.68 1.23
CA LEU A 71 -4.88 1.93 0.11
C LEU A 71 -5.99 1.16 -0.60
N LYS A 72 -6.30 1.58 -1.83
CA LYS A 72 -7.33 0.95 -2.65
C LYS A 72 -6.79 -0.31 -3.32
N LYS A 73 -7.72 -1.19 -3.71
CA LYS A 73 -7.42 -2.35 -4.56
C LYS A 73 -6.73 -1.83 -5.82
N ILE A 74 -5.46 -2.17 -6.02
CA ILE A 74 -4.86 -2.11 -7.35
C ILE A 74 -5.62 -3.17 -8.14
N GLU A 75 -6.37 -2.75 -9.16
CA GLU A 75 -7.09 -3.70 -10.00
C GLU A 75 -6.07 -4.69 -10.55
N ASN A 76 -6.30 -5.97 -10.26
CA ASN A 76 -5.43 -7.03 -10.74
C ASN A 76 -5.43 -6.94 -12.27
N ILE A 77 -4.27 -6.97 -12.90
CA ILE A 77 -4.19 -6.96 -14.36
C ILE A 77 -4.99 -8.14 -14.94
N GLU A 78 -5.10 -9.26 -14.22
CA GLU A 78 -6.02 -10.35 -14.55
C GLU A 78 -7.50 -9.98 -14.45
N ASP A 79 -7.91 -9.14 -13.49
CA ASP A 79 -9.29 -8.65 -13.39
C ASP A 79 -9.60 -7.72 -14.59
N ILE A 80 -8.65 -6.86 -14.98
CA ILE A 80 -8.74 -6.00 -16.16
C ILE A 80 -8.78 -6.82 -17.46
N LEU A 81 -7.95 -7.86 -17.56
CA LEU A 81 -7.93 -8.76 -18.72
C LEU A 81 -9.21 -9.61 -18.80
N LYS A 82 -9.72 -10.14 -17.67
CA LYS A 82 -11.00 -10.88 -17.62
C LYS A 82 -12.20 -10.01 -17.99
N GLN A 83 -12.23 -8.75 -17.56
CA GLN A 83 -13.28 -7.81 -17.97
C GLN A 83 -13.22 -7.50 -19.47
N ASN A 84 -12.03 -7.49 -20.07
CA ASN A 84 -11.88 -7.34 -21.52
C ASN A 84 -12.28 -8.60 -22.30
N GLU A 85 -11.99 -9.80 -21.78
CA GLU A 85 -12.47 -11.05 -22.39
C GLU A 85 -14.00 -11.18 -22.33
N GLN A 86 -14.65 -10.74 -21.25
CA GLN A 86 -16.12 -10.76 -21.14
C GLN A 86 -16.83 -9.67 -21.95
N ASN A 87 -16.10 -8.64 -22.40
CA ASN A 87 -16.63 -7.57 -23.26
C ASN A 87 -16.33 -7.78 -24.76
N LEU A 88 -15.70 -8.90 -25.15
CA LEU A 88 -15.69 -9.32 -26.55
C LEU A 88 -17.14 -9.66 -26.95
N PRO A 89 -17.76 -8.94 -27.89
CA PRO A 89 -19.09 -9.29 -28.36
C PRO A 89 -19.00 -10.71 -28.93
N SER A 90 -19.72 -11.64 -28.30
CA SER A 90 -20.08 -12.91 -28.94
C SER A 90 -20.90 -12.57 -30.17
N LYS A 91 -20.24 -12.40 -31.32
CA LYS A 91 -20.88 -12.59 -32.60
C LYS A 91 -21.23 -14.06 -32.68
N ASN A 92 -22.46 -14.32 -32.26
CA ASN A 92 -23.26 -15.46 -32.64
C ASN A 92 -22.80 -15.98 -34.01
N SER A 93 -22.28 -17.20 -34.02
CA SER A 93 -22.58 -18.10 -35.12
C SER A 93 -24.10 -18.23 -35.17
N PRO A 94 -24.73 -17.94 -36.31
CA PRO A 94 -25.65 -18.95 -36.80
C PRO A 94 -25.72 -18.96 -38.32
N ARG A 95 -25.23 -20.03 -38.95
CA ARG A 95 -26.01 -20.89 -39.85
C ARG A 95 -25.11 -21.79 -40.66
N GLU A 96 -25.57 -23.03 -40.77
CA GLU A 96 -25.30 -23.97 -41.86
C GLU A 96 -25.00 -23.27 -43.20
N ALA A 97 -23.89 -23.64 -43.82
CA ALA A 97 -23.78 -23.71 -45.26
C ALA A 97 -23.12 -25.05 -45.60
N LYS A 98 -23.97 -26.00 -45.95
CA LYS A 98 -23.67 -27.28 -46.57
C LYS A 98 -23.01 -27.02 -47.93
N ALA A 99 -21.79 -27.51 -48.14
CA ALA A 99 -21.19 -27.83 -49.44
C ALA A 99 -19.99 -28.76 -49.22
#